data_AF-A0A031IPD2-F1
#
_entry.id   AF-A0A031IPD2-F1
#
_cell.length_a   1.000
_cell.length_b   1.000
_cell.length_c   1.000
_cell.angle_alpha   90.00
_cell.angle_beta   90.00
_cell.angle_gamma   90.00
#
_symmetry.space_group_name_H-M   'P 1'
#
loop_
_entity.id
_entity.type
_entity.pdbx_description
1 polymer ?
#
loop_
_entity_poly.entity_id
_entity_poly.type
_entity_poly.pdbx_seq_one_letter_code
_entity_poly.pdbx_strand_id
1 'polypeptide(L)' 'MILGEASGDRPIEFSAFGVDPERRGEIFREHYEVICRPHSTSFEPIHWSAVEMRGADLIPKPTT' A
#
# COMPACT_ATOMS: atom_id res chain seq x y z
N MET A 1 18.11 2.51 -0.52
CA MET A 1 17.34 1.63 -1.42
C MET A 1 16.50 2.50 -2.35
N ILE A 2 16.29 2.08 -3.60
CA ILE A 2 15.32 2.71 -4.50
C ILE A 2 14.18 1.71 -4.70
N LEU A 3 12.95 2.14 -4.46
CA LEU A 3 11.74 1.35 -4.67
C LEU A 3 11.01 1.90 -5.90
N GLY A 4 10.99 1.12 -6.99
CA GLY A 4 10.25 1.47 -8.19
C GLY A 4 8.87 0.82 -8.15
N GLU A 5 7.81 1.63 -8.14
CA GLU A 5 6.42 1.15 -8.07
C GLU A 5 5.58 1.70 -9.24
N ALA A 6 4.56 0.94 -9.62
CA ALA A 6 3.60 1.30 -10.66
C ALA A 6 2.22 0.68 -10.36
N SER A 7 1.16 1.21 -10.97
CA SER A 7 -0.21 0.70 -10.82
C SER A 7 -0.51 -0.60 -11.56
N GLY A 8 0.48 -1.18 -12.26
CA GLY A 8 0.37 -2.41 -13.03
C GLY A 8 -0.27 -2.23 -14.41
N ASP A 9 0.15 -3.07 -15.36
CA ASP A 9 -0.30 -3.04 -16.76
C ASP A 9 -0.67 -4.42 -17.32
N ARG A 10 -0.51 -5.50 -16.55
CA ARG A 10 -0.76 -6.89 -16.97
C ARG A 10 -2.16 -7.37 -16.57
N PRO A 11 -3.10 -7.55 -17.53
CA PRO A 11 -4.49 -7.92 -17.21
C PRO A 11 -4.64 -9.23 -16.43
N ILE A 12 -3.77 -10.21 -16.66
CA ILE A 12 -3.83 -11.51 -15.98
C ILE A 12 -3.59 -11.39 -14.47
N GLU A 13 -2.80 -10.41 -14.02
CA GLU A 13 -2.50 -10.19 -12.61
C GLU A 13 -3.74 -9.65 -11.89
N PHE A 14 -4.48 -8.71 -12.49
CA PHE A 14 -5.73 -8.18 -11.95
C PHE A 14 -6.75 -9.30 -11.68
N SER A 15 -6.94 -10.20 -12.66
CA SER A 15 -7.85 -11.34 -12.48
C SER A 15 -7.36 -12.33 -11.43
N ALA A 16 -6.05 -12.59 -11.34
CA ALA A 16 -5.50 -13.54 -10.37
C ALA A 16 -5.63 -13.04 -8.92
N PHE A 17 -5.57 -11.72 -8.72
CA PHE A 17 -5.68 -11.09 -7.39
C PHE A 17 -7.07 -10.53 -7.08
N GLY A 18 -8.06 -10.73 -7.96
CA GLY A 18 -9.42 -10.22 -7.77
C GLY A 18 -9.51 -8.69 -7.72
N VAL A 19 -8.62 -8.00 -8.43
CA VAL A 19 -8.54 -6.54 -8.48
C VAL A 19 -9.24 -6.03 -9.74
N ASP A 20 -10.02 -4.97 -9.60
CA ASP A 20 -10.63 -4.28 -10.74
C ASP A 20 -9.58 -3.43 -11.48
N PRO A 21 -9.26 -3.72 -12.76
CA PRO A 21 -8.26 -2.98 -13.53
C PRO A 21 -8.64 -1.52 -13.81
N GLU A 22 -9.92 -1.17 -13.76
CA GLU A 22 -10.40 0.20 -13.93
C GLU A 22 -10.08 1.06 -12.69
N ARG A 23 -9.98 0.42 -11.52
CA ARG A 23 -9.68 1.08 -10.25
C ARG A 23 -8.20 1.12 -9.91
N ARG A 24 -7.32 0.63 -10.79
CA ARG A 24 -5.87 0.50 -10.52
C ARG A 24 -5.21 1.80 -10.02
N GLY A 25 -5.62 2.95 -10.53
CA GLY A 25 -5.07 4.25 -10.12
C GLY A 25 -5.52 4.68 -8.73
N GLU A 26 -6.77 4.41 -8.36
CA GLU A 26 -7.31 4.67 -7.02
C GLU A 26 -6.64 3.76 -5.99
N ILE A 27 -6.59 2.46 -6.31
CA ILE A 27 -5.97 1.43 -5.48
C ILE A 27 -4.50 1.74 -5.26
N PHE A 28 -3.76 2.10 -6.31
CA PHE A 28 -2.34 2.47 -6.21
C PHE A 28 -2.13 3.64 -5.25
N ARG A 29 -2.92 4.72 -5.36
CA ARG A 29 -2.78 5.89 -4.49
C ARG A 29 -3.03 5.54 -3.03
N GLU A 30 -4.05 4.73 -2.76
CA GLU A 30 -4.35 4.27 -1.41
C GLU A 30 -3.24 3.39 -0.85
N HIS A 31 -2.74 2.44 -1.64
CA HIS A 31 -1.70 1.51 -1.21
C HIS A 31 -0.36 2.21 -0.99
N TYR A 32 -0.03 3.21 -1.81
CA TYR A 32 1.16 4.04 -1.63
C TYR A 32 1.14 4.73 -0.25
N GLU A 33 0.01 5.30 0.16
CA GLU A 33 -0.14 5.90 1.50
C GLU A 33 0.00 4.85 2.61
N VAL A 34 -0.59 3.67 2.43
CA VAL A 34 -0.50 2.55 3.39
C VAL A 34 0.93 2.02 3.50
N ILE A 35 1.74 2.10 2.44
CA ILE A 35 3.17 1.74 2.49
C ILE A 35 3.95 2.88 3.16
N CYS A 36 3.84 4.12 2.68
CA CYS A 36 4.72 5.20 3.12
C CYS A 36 4.46 5.67 4.56
N ARG A 37 3.19 5.78 4.97
CA ARG A 37 2.83 6.37 6.27
C ARG A 37 3.33 5.56 7.48
N PRO A 38 3.19 4.23 7.54
CA PRO A 38 3.73 3.46 8.67
C PRO A 38 5.26 3.38 8.67
N HIS A 39 5.96 3.62 7.55
CA HIS A 39 7.42 3.71 7.58
C HIS A 39 7.93 5.00 8.25
N SER A 40 7.12 6.08 8.28
CA SER A 40 7.51 7.40 8.83
C SER A 40 6.86 7.74 10.18
N THR A 41 5.88 6.95 10.63
CA THR A 41 5.14 7.16 11.88
C THR A 41 5.31 5.95 12.82
N SER A 42 4.95 6.11 14.09
CA SER A 42 4.98 5.03 15.08
C SER A 42 3.66 4.99 15.85
N PHE A 43 3.03 3.80 15.89
CA PHE A 43 1.72 3.53 16.50
C PHE A 43 0.56 4.44 16.01
N GLU A 44 0.71 5.10 14.87
CA GLU A 44 -0.33 5.92 14.26
C GLU A 44 -1.39 5.02 13.60
N PRO A 45 -2.70 5.22 13.89
CA PRO A 45 -3.75 4.47 13.21
C PRO A 45 -3.77 4.76 11.71
N ILE A 46 -3.80 3.70 10.89
CA ILE A 46 -3.88 3.80 9.43
C ILE A 46 -5.13 3.06 8.97
N HIS A 47 -5.98 3.73 8.19
CA HIS A 47 -7.22 3.18 7.67
C HIS A 47 -7.23 3.30 6.14
N TRP A 48 -7.73 2.26 5.48
CA TRP A 48 -7.92 2.24 4.04
C TRP A 48 -9.12 1.36 3.66
N SER A 49 -9.45 1.28 2.38
CA SER A 49 -10.67 0.62 1.90
C SER A 49 -10.81 -0.86 2.31
N ALA A 50 -9.71 -1.57 2.57
CA ALA A 50 -9.78 -2.98 2.94
C ALA A 50 -9.96 -3.17 4.47
N VAL A 51 -9.16 -2.48 5.30
CA VAL A 51 -9.12 -2.67 6.77
C VAL A 51 -8.54 -1.44 7.50
N GLU A 52 -8.36 -1.54 8.83
CA GLU A 52 -7.56 -0.61 9.63
C GLU A 52 -6.40 -1.33 10.36
N MET A 53 -5.29 -0.61 10.53
CA MET A 53 -4.20 -0.96 11.42
C MET A 53 -4.22 -0.02 12.62
N ARG A 54 -4.43 -0.56 13.82
CA ARG A 54 -4.52 0.19 15.08
C ARG A 54 -3.77 -0.55 16.18
N GLY A 55 -2.98 0.17 16.97
CA GLY A 55 -2.24 -0.41 18.10
C GLY A 55 -1.07 -1.31 17.69
N ALA A 56 -0.69 -1.32 16.41
CA ALA A 56 0.46 -2.03 15.88
C ALA A 56 1.43 -1.02 15.23
N ASP A 57 2.69 -1.40 15.11
CA ASP A 57 3.71 -0.59 14.44
C ASP A 57 4.49 -1.42 13.42
N LEU A 58 4.90 -0.76 12.34
CA LEU A 58 5.70 -1.38 11.29
C LEU A 58 7.17 -1.38 11.71
N ILE A 59 7.77 -2.56 11.81
CA ILE A 59 9.19 -2.76 12.09
C ILE A 59 9.82 -3.71 11.07
N PRO A 60 11.10 -3.50 10.68
CA PRO A 60 11.96 -2.36 11.02
C PRO A 60 11.59 -1.08 10.26
N LYS A 61 12.05 0.07 10.76
CA LYS A 61 11.96 1.35 10.03
C LYS A 61 13.12 1.48 9.03
N PRO A 62 12.97 2.25 7.94
CA PRO A 62 14.06 2.51 7.02
C PRO A 62 15.19 3.23 7.74
N THR A 63 16.41 2.69 7.65
CA THR A 63 17.63 3.39 8.07
C THR A 63 18.08 4.30 6.93
N THR A 64 18.42 5.54 7.23
CA THR A 64 18.91 6.54 6.26
C THR A 64 20.18 6.08 5.55
#